data_AF-A0A242NYN7-F1
#
_entry.id   AF-A0A242NYN7-F1
#
_cell.length_a   1.000
_cell.length_b   1.000
_cell.length_c   1.000
_cell.angle_alpha   90.00
_cell.angle_beta   90.00
_cell.angle_gamma   90.00
#
_symmetry.space_group_name_H-M   'P 1'
#
loop_
_entity.id
_entity.type
_entity.pdbx_description
1 polymer ?
#
loop_
_entity_poly.entity_id
_entity_poly.type
_entity_poly.pdbx_seq_one_letter_code
_entity_poly.pdbx_strand_id
1 'polypeptide(L)'
;MTTSTTNFIHGNAPFLTFDDGQSRVTDMSNLLGISLSDGRTYSPNNNSATNPIVLPDINETLINVNMLVPTNADSIALNTLIGAPYNYWGDDDGDGQGNSGIAVTGNLTLTITDKNNQKVLRNTALDICNAPYKVVLSSDGGTLSTQYGVPNSSDFSGGSATYYINPKDRPKVCFAKPTLRYGSDTEISGIDFRGPASMWDPNKGFIVQSRDPLSYGLNFPTTGASNLYFDLDIGGVGPLRWDPVTHDGITATMTPNSSGTTVRVTLTGPVANEAQWQSDSPGIIYRPSLPQTFELVGRDSLDNEILKYGFQLKQWFINRGNKSSNYSLALSWCNSIGYSVPQVKDLTNAVCSGPWSGDNCQGAIGAIPSSTGNYYQRRINAGFFTEWGYLTNYIGAGTGHYYLYWTRDQSGSEQFIVYPYGGDVYMYNPAIDFYEPYSFYALCTSS
;
A
#
# COMPACT_ATOMS: atom_id res chain seq x y z
N MET A 1 -25.79 77.04 -0.66
CA MET A 1 -24.49 76.93 -1.34
C MET A 1 -24.35 75.49 -1.80
N THR A 2 -24.34 75.25 -3.11
CA THR A 2 -24.01 73.95 -3.69
C THR A 2 -22.58 74.04 -4.20
N THR A 3 -21.66 73.43 -3.48
CA THR A 3 -20.26 73.28 -3.90
C THR A 3 -20.16 72.07 -4.82
N SER A 4 -19.89 72.30 -6.11
CA SER A 4 -19.53 71.25 -7.06
C SER A 4 -18.01 71.24 -7.22
N THR A 5 -17.36 70.17 -6.79
CA THR A 5 -15.95 69.90 -7.12
C THR A 5 -15.88 69.32 -8.53
N THR A 6 -15.16 69.97 -9.42
CA THR A 6 -14.94 69.52 -10.82
C THR A 6 -13.91 68.40 -10.94
N ASN A 7 -13.16 68.12 -9.88
CA ASN A 7 -12.17 67.04 -9.82
C ASN A 7 -12.55 66.07 -8.69
N PHE A 8 -12.41 64.77 -8.94
CA PHE A 8 -12.48 63.75 -7.88
C PHE A 8 -11.35 64.02 -6.89
N ILE A 9 -11.65 64.02 -5.60
CA ILE A 9 -10.61 64.00 -4.57
C ILE A 9 -10.03 62.58 -4.59
N HIS A 10 -8.76 62.46 -4.94
CA HIS A 10 -8.06 61.18 -4.96
C HIS A 10 -7.60 60.83 -3.55
N GLY A 11 -8.09 59.70 -3.05
CA GLY A 11 -7.74 59.10 -1.77
C GLY A 11 -6.74 57.95 -1.95
N ASN A 12 -6.73 57.02 -1.01
CA ASN A 12 -5.97 55.77 -1.10
C ASN A 12 -6.92 54.60 -1.34
N ALA A 13 -6.42 53.56 -2.02
CA ALA A 13 -7.17 52.30 -2.09
C ALA A 13 -7.21 51.64 -0.71
N PRO A 14 -8.29 50.90 -0.37
CA PRO A 14 -8.23 49.97 0.75
C PRO A 14 -7.13 48.95 0.51
N PHE A 15 -6.60 48.35 1.56
CA PHE A 15 -5.54 47.35 1.46
C PHE A 15 -5.71 46.25 2.49
N LEU A 16 -5.11 45.10 2.21
CA LEU A 16 -5.02 44.01 3.17
C LEU A 16 -3.80 44.21 4.06
N THR A 17 -3.90 43.77 5.30
CA THR A 17 -2.82 43.79 6.30
C THR A 17 -3.02 42.63 7.27
N PHE A 18 -1.93 42.08 7.81
CA PHE A 18 -1.96 41.01 8.81
C PHE A 18 -1.25 41.40 10.12
N ASP A 19 -0.82 42.65 10.21
CA ASP A 19 0.02 43.21 11.28
C ASP A 19 -0.50 44.58 11.76
N ASP A 20 -1.82 44.69 11.87
CA ASP A 20 -2.54 45.89 12.32
C ASP A 20 -2.19 47.16 11.52
N GLY A 21 -2.01 47.02 10.20
CA GLY A 21 -1.78 48.12 9.27
C GLY A 21 -0.32 48.54 9.10
N GLN A 22 0.64 47.82 9.69
CA GLN A 22 2.07 48.15 9.52
C GLN A 22 2.57 47.84 8.10
N SER A 23 2.04 46.79 7.47
CA SER A 23 2.35 46.44 6.08
C SER A 23 1.09 46.27 5.23
N ARG A 24 1.23 46.59 3.95
CA ARG A 24 0.22 46.34 2.90
C ARG A 24 0.61 45.09 2.13
N VAL A 25 -0.31 44.15 1.99
CA VAL A 25 -0.08 42.89 1.29
C VAL A 25 -0.88 42.82 -0.01
N THR A 26 -0.28 42.24 -1.04
CA THR A 26 -0.89 42.04 -2.37
C THR A 26 -1.03 40.56 -2.74
N ASP A 27 -0.65 39.68 -1.81
CA ASP A 27 -0.81 38.23 -1.92
C ASP A 27 -1.28 37.62 -0.61
N MET A 28 -1.90 36.45 -0.72
CA MET A 28 -2.50 35.73 0.41
C MET A 28 -1.58 34.66 1.01
N SER A 29 -0.27 34.68 0.74
CA SER A 29 0.65 33.63 1.21
C SER A 29 0.72 33.52 2.74
N ASN A 30 0.56 34.65 3.44
CA ASN A 30 0.56 34.71 4.91
C ASN A 30 -0.64 33.98 5.54
N LEU A 31 -1.75 33.83 4.82
CA LEU A 31 -2.93 33.07 5.29
C LEU A 31 -2.72 31.55 5.25
N LEU A 32 -1.67 31.10 4.58
CA LEU A 32 -1.42 29.69 4.29
C LEU A 32 -0.45 29.04 5.27
N GLY A 33 -0.06 29.74 6.34
CA GLY A 33 0.77 29.21 7.42
C GLY A 33 0.02 28.21 8.29
N ILE A 34 0.77 27.29 8.91
CA ILE A 34 0.24 26.35 9.91
C ILE A 34 1.03 26.44 11.22
N SER A 35 0.40 26.06 12.32
CA SER A 35 1.11 25.85 13.59
C SER A 35 0.70 24.54 14.27
N LEU A 36 1.64 23.96 15.00
CA LEU A 36 1.44 22.71 15.73
C LEU A 36 1.00 22.98 17.17
N SER A 37 0.56 21.95 17.87
CA SER A 37 0.13 22.01 19.28
C SER A 37 1.23 22.46 20.24
N ASP A 38 2.49 22.26 19.89
CA ASP A 38 3.67 22.71 20.66
C ASP A 38 4.14 24.14 20.31
N GLY A 39 3.38 24.86 19.48
CA GLY A 39 3.65 26.24 19.11
C GLY A 39 4.64 26.43 17.96
N ARG A 40 5.23 25.36 17.40
CA ARG A 40 6.04 25.48 16.18
C ARG A 40 5.19 25.99 15.02
N THR A 41 5.70 26.96 14.28
CA THR A 41 5.04 27.57 13.11
C THR A 41 5.77 27.18 11.83
N TYR A 42 5.02 27.03 10.74
CA TYR A 42 5.55 26.69 9.42
C TYR A 42 4.94 27.61 8.37
N SER A 43 5.81 28.27 7.62
CA SER A 43 5.45 29.01 6.42
C SER A 43 5.27 28.08 5.22
N PRO A 44 4.58 28.53 4.16
CA PRO A 44 4.31 27.72 2.97
C PRO A 44 5.52 27.01 2.37
N ASN A 45 5.31 25.75 1.94
CA ASN A 45 6.26 24.95 1.15
C ASN A 45 7.62 24.70 1.82
N ASN A 46 7.66 24.61 3.15
CA ASN A 46 8.89 24.36 3.93
C ASN A 46 9.28 22.87 4.02
N ASN A 47 8.47 21.96 3.47
CA ASN A 47 8.69 20.53 3.67
C ASN A 47 8.23 19.67 2.48
N SER A 48 8.56 18.38 2.50
CA SER A 48 8.31 17.46 1.38
C SER A 48 7.80 16.10 1.86
N ALA A 49 7.32 15.27 0.93
CA ALA A 49 6.93 13.90 1.25
C ALA A 49 8.09 13.05 1.82
N THR A 50 9.33 13.39 1.47
CA THR A 50 10.54 12.72 1.96
C THR A 50 11.11 13.35 3.24
N ASN A 51 10.66 14.56 3.59
CA ASN A 51 11.00 15.25 4.82
C ASN A 51 9.72 15.86 5.44
N PRO A 52 8.82 15.02 5.99
CA PRO A 52 7.55 15.46 6.52
C PRO A 52 7.70 16.14 7.90
N ILE A 53 6.75 17.02 8.23
CA ILE A 53 6.59 17.56 9.58
C ILE A 53 6.04 16.45 10.47
N VAL A 54 6.65 16.21 11.63
CA VAL A 54 6.16 15.23 12.60
C VAL A 54 5.32 15.92 13.66
N LEU A 55 4.11 15.41 13.89
CA LEU A 55 3.22 15.91 14.94
C LEU A 55 3.89 15.82 16.32
N PRO A 56 3.66 16.79 17.22
CA PRO A 56 4.32 16.82 18.52
C PRO A 56 4.02 15.63 19.42
N ASP A 57 2.79 15.10 19.41
CA ASP A 57 2.33 14.11 20.39
C ASP A 57 1.63 12.87 19.79
N ILE A 58 1.64 11.79 20.56
CA ILE A 58 0.99 10.52 20.19
C ILE A 58 -0.53 10.72 20.23
N ASN A 59 -1.25 10.10 19.29
CA ASN A 59 -2.71 10.21 19.12
C ASN A 59 -3.22 11.59 18.68
N GLU A 60 -2.34 12.51 18.30
CA GLU A 60 -2.77 13.73 17.64
C GLU A 60 -3.33 13.44 16.24
N THR A 61 -4.27 14.29 15.85
CA THR A 61 -4.85 14.29 14.50
C THR A 61 -4.58 15.63 13.84
N LEU A 62 -5.05 15.80 12.59
CA LEU A 62 -4.89 17.06 11.88
C LEU A 62 -5.83 18.17 12.41
N ILE A 63 -6.67 17.87 13.40
CA ILE A 63 -7.39 18.89 14.18
C ILE A 63 -6.44 19.70 15.07
N ASN A 64 -5.32 19.10 15.48
CA ASN A 64 -4.30 19.74 16.33
C ASN A 64 -3.34 20.63 15.52
N VAL A 65 -3.46 20.62 14.20
CA VAL A 65 -2.74 21.53 13.31
C VAL A 65 -3.60 22.77 13.11
N ASN A 66 -3.16 23.87 13.72
CA ASN A 66 -3.83 25.15 13.65
C ASN A 66 -3.66 25.77 12.27
N MET A 67 -4.79 26.24 11.74
CA MET A 67 -4.93 26.88 10.43
C MET A 67 -6.04 27.93 10.56
N LEU A 68 -6.11 28.90 9.65
CA LEU A 68 -7.23 29.85 9.62
C LEU A 68 -8.54 29.23 9.16
N VAL A 69 -8.48 28.14 8.37
CA VAL A 69 -9.68 27.35 8.04
C VAL A 69 -10.18 26.67 9.32
N PRO A 70 -11.47 26.85 9.70
CA PRO A 70 -12.05 26.26 10.91
C PRO A 70 -11.88 24.74 10.98
N THR A 71 -11.79 24.19 12.19
CA THR A 71 -11.55 22.76 12.42
C THR A 71 -12.70 21.85 11.97
N ASN A 72 -13.90 22.39 11.82
CA ASN A 72 -15.12 21.70 11.38
C ASN A 72 -15.51 22.01 9.93
N ALA A 73 -14.65 22.66 9.15
CA ALA A 73 -14.91 23.03 7.77
C ALA A 73 -13.68 22.83 6.86
N ASP A 74 -13.93 22.65 5.57
CA ASP A 74 -12.89 22.59 4.53
C ASP A 74 -12.69 23.95 3.83
N SER A 75 -13.44 24.99 4.22
CA SER A 75 -13.37 26.33 3.62
C SER A 75 -13.84 27.42 4.60
N ILE A 76 -13.31 28.63 4.41
CA ILE A 76 -13.77 29.87 5.06
C ILE A 76 -13.73 31.01 4.04
N ALA A 77 -14.75 31.86 4.05
CA ALA A 77 -14.78 33.04 3.20
C ALA A 77 -13.73 34.05 3.67
N LEU A 78 -12.99 34.67 2.75
CA LEU A 78 -12.03 35.73 3.09
C LEU A 78 -12.72 36.93 3.75
N ASN A 79 -14.01 37.13 3.46
CA ASN A 79 -14.84 38.13 4.12
C ASN A 79 -14.98 37.94 5.63
N THR A 80 -14.79 36.73 6.15
CA THR A 80 -14.72 36.50 7.59
C THR A 80 -13.41 37.00 8.20
N LEU A 81 -12.32 37.02 7.43
CA LEU A 81 -10.98 37.40 7.90
C LEU A 81 -10.78 38.92 7.97
N ILE A 82 -11.58 39.71 7.24
CA ILE A 82 -11.59 41.18 7.39
C ILE A 82 -12.49 41.65 8.54
N GLY A 83 -13.32 40.75 9.09
CA GLY A 83 -14.12 41.02 10.29
C GLY A 83 -13.40 40.68 11.59
N ALA A 84 -14.01 41.05 12.72
CA ALA A 84 -13.51 40.65 14.03
C ALA A 84 -13.48 39.11 14.18
N PRO A 85 -12.46 38.54 14.82
CA PRO A 85 -11.40 39.22 15.57
C PRO A 85 -10.16 39.59 14.74
N TYR A 86 -10.08 39.18 13.48
CA TYR A 86 -8.86 39.27 12.66
C TYR A 86 -8.60 40.69 12.14
N ASN A 87 -9.64 41.36 11.62
CA ASN A 87 -9.56 42.71 11.06
C ASN A 87 -8.43 42.88 10.01
N TYR A 88 -8.25 41.90 9.12
CA TYR A 88 -7.17 41.89 8.12
C TYR A 88 -7.39 42.84 6.93
N TRP A 89 -7.66 44.10 7.21
CA TRP A 89 -7.78 45.16 6.23
C TRP A 89 -7.41 46.51 6.86
N GLY A 90 -7.06 47.47 6.02
CA GLY A 90 -6.78 48.83 6.39
C GLY A 90 -7.22 49.79 5.30
N ASP A 91 -7.43 51.03 5.69
CA ASP A 91 -7.84 52.11 4.81
C ASP A 91 -7.44 53.45 5.41
N ASP A 92 -6.61 54.22 4.69
CA ASP A 92 -5.92 55.38 5.26
C ASP A 92 -6.83 56.60 5.43
N ASP A 93 -7.85 56.73 4.58
CA ASP A 93 -8.82 57.83 4.57
C ASP A 93 -10.19 57.44 5.14
N GLY A 94 -10.40 56.16 5.45
CA GLY A 94 -11.50 55.68 6.29
C GLY A 94 -12.82 55.46 5.57
N ASP A 95 -12.80 55.35 4.24
CA ASP A 95 -13.92 55.03 3.37
C ASP A 95 -14.52 53.63 3.60
N GLY A 96 -13.76 52.70 4.18
CA GLY A 96 -14.22 51.37 4.56
C GLY A 96 -14.94 51.27 5.91
N GLN A 97 -15.01 52.37 6.67
CA GLN A 97 -15.61 52.36 8.01
C GLN A 97 -17.14 52.27 7.96
N GLY A 98 -17.72 51.64 8.99
CA GLY A 98 -19.18 51.50 9.14
C GLY A 98 -19.69 50.11 8.76
N ASN A 99 -21.00 49.90 8.93
CA ASN A 99 -21.61 48.61 8.68
C ASN A 99 -21.61 48.30 7.17
N SER A 100 -20.93 47.22 6.77
CA SER A 100 -20.75 46.83 5.37
C SER A 100 -19.99 47.84 4.51
N GLY A 101 -19.14 48.69 5.11
CA GLY A 101 -18.31 49.65 4.40
C GLY A 101 -17.16 49.02 3.61
N ILE A 102 -16.78 47.79 3.96
CA ILE A 102 -15.70 47.01 3.35
C ILE A 102 -16.21 45.61 2.97
N ALA A 103 -15.75 45.08 1.83
CA ALA A 103 -16.03 43.74 1.37
C ALA A 103 -14.81 43.12 0.67
N VAL A 104 -14.68 41.80 0.74
CA VAL A 104 -13.63 41.06 0.02
C VAL A 104 -14.20 39.80 -0.63
N THR A 105 -13.72 39.48 -1.82
CA THR A 105 -14.09 38.26 -2.56
C THR A 105 -13.10 37.12 -2.31
N GLY A 106 -13.55 35.88 -2.53
CA GLY A 106 -12.70 34.69 -2.47
C GLY A 106 -12.80 33.88 -1.17
N ASN A 107 -12.19 32.70 -1.18
CA ASN A 107 -12.17 31.77 -0.05
C ASN A 107 -10.76 31.27 0.24
N LEU A 108 -10.55 30.87 1.49
CA LEU A 108 -9.45 30.02 1.92
C LEU A 108 -9.97 28.59 2.08
N THR A 109 -9.34 27.64 1.39
CA THR A 109 -9.77 26.24 1.29
C THR A 109 -8.71 25.29 1.81
N LEU A 110 -9.17 24.13 2.29
CA LEU A 110 -8.36 23.04 2.79
C LEU A 110 -8.68 21.75 2.04
N THR A 111 -7.65 21.02 1.64
CA THR A 111 -7.77 19.63 1.21
C THR A 111 -6.74 18.79 1.94
N ILE A 112 -7.16 17.63 2.46
CA ILE A 112 -6.27 16.69 3.13
C ILE A 112 -6.39 15.33 2.46
N THR A 113 -5.25 14.75 2.09
CA THR A 113 -5.19 13.38 1.59
C THR A 113 -4.12 12.55 2.31
N ASP A 114 -4.28 11.23 2.32
CA ASP A 114 -3.20 10.32 2.73
C ASP A 114 -2.13 10.13 1.62
N LYS A 115 -1.12 9.29 1.87
CA LYS A 115 -0.05 8.97 0.90
C LYS A 115 -0.56 8.31 -0.38
N ASN A 116 -1.78 7.77 -0.37
CA ASN A 116 -2.43 7.12 -1.50
C ASN A 116 -3.44 8.05 -2.20
N ASN A 117 -3.43 9.35 -1.86
CA ASN A 117 -4.34 10.38 -2.37
C ASN A 117 -5.82 10.17 -2.01
N GLN A 118 -6.13 9.39 -0.98
CA GLN A 118 -7.49 9.28 -0.46
C GLN A 118 -7.80 10.48 0.44
N LYS A 119 -8.94 11.14 0.22
CA LYS A 119 -9.37 12.27 1.04
C LYS A 119 -9.63 11.82 2.47
N VAL A 120 -9.10 12.53 3.45
CA VAL A 120 -9.29 12.26 4.89
C VAL A 120 -9.83 13.48 5.61
N LEU A 121 -10.49 13.25 6.74
CA LEU A 121 -11.01 14.31 7.60
C LEU A 121 -9.94 14.75 8.61
N ARG A 122 -10.05 15.97 9.15
CA ARG A 122 -9.10 16.47 10.16
C ARG A 122 -9.03 15.60 11.42
N ASN A 123 -10.16 15.03 11.82
CA ASN A 123 -10.29 14.19 13.01
C ASN A 123 -10.01 12.71 12.75
N THR A 124 -9.62 12.34 11.53
CA THR A 124 -9.24 10.96 11.21
C THR A 124 -8.06 10.55 12.09
N ALA A 125 -8.18 9.40 12.75
CA ALA A 125 -7.05 8.77 13.44
C ALA A 125 -5.94 8.50 12.43
N LEU A 126 -4.77 9.09 12.66
CA LEU A 126 -3.66 9.01 11.73
C LEU A 126 -2.89 7.70 11.91
N ASP A 127 -2.48 7.12 10.78
CA ASP A 127 -1.68 5.90 10.74
C ASP A 127 -0.39 6.18 9.98
N ILE A 128 0.75 5.83 10.55
CA ILE A 128 2.06 5.97 9.91
C ILE A 128 2.18 5.20 8.58
N CYS A 129 1.37 4.16 8.37
CA CYS A 129 1.27 3.43 7.11
C CYS A 129 0.53 4.18 6.02
N ASN A 130 -0.25 5.20 6.37
CA ASN A 130 -0.93 6.10 5.44
C ASN A 130 -0.21 7.45 5.34
N ALA A 131 0.85 7.66 6.12
CA ALA A 131 1.66 8.86 6.14
C ALA A 131 2.73 8.87 5.03
N PRO A 132 3.23 10.05 4.62
CA PRO A 132 2.80 11.37 5.08
C PRO A 132 1.42 11.76 4.53
N TYR A 133 0.67 12.47 5.35
CA TYR A 133 -0.58 13.13 4.95
C TYR A 133 -0.26 14.44 4.26
N LYS A 134 -0.87 14.66 3.09
CA LYS A 134 -0.74 15.88 2.31
C LYS A 134 -1.86 16.85 2.69
N VAL A 135 -1.49 17.98 3.27
CA VAL A 135 -2.37 19.10 3.61
C VAL A 135 -2.14 20.21 2.59
N VAL A 136 -3.18 20.58 1.85
CA VAL A 136 -3.14 21.66 0.86
C VAL A 136 -4.05 22.79 1.34
N LEU A 137 -3.46 23.96 1.57
CA LEU A 137 -4.19 25.20 1.81
C LEU A 137 -4.15 26.03 0.53
N SER A 138 -5.28 26.58 0.12
CA SER A 138 -5.34 27.46 -1.05
C SER A 138 -6.24 28.66 -0.79
N SER A 139 -5.73 29.85 -1.08
CA SER A 139 -6.52 31.09 -1.11
C SER A 139 -6.81 31.46 -2.55
N ASP A 140 -8.05 31.82 -2.83
CA ASP A 140 -8.41 32.49 -4.07
C ASP A 140 -7.72 33.86 -4.14
N GLY A 141 -7.51 34.36 -5.37
CA GLY A 141 -7.30 35.79 -5.59
C GLY A 141 -8.64 36.52 -5.55
N GLY A 142 -8.60 37.84 -5.47
CA GLY A 142 -9.83 38.60 -5.37
C GLY A 142 -9.60 40.10 -5.31
N THR A 143 -10.66 40.78 -4.89
CA THR A 143 -10.70 42.23 -4.79
C THR A 143 -11.21 42.60 -3.40
N LEU A 144 -10.47 43.47 -2.71
CA LEU A 144 -10.93 44.19 -1.53
C LEU A 144 -11.54 45.51 -2.01
N SER A 145 -12.75 45.83 -1.57
CA SER A 145 -13.46 47.03 -2.01
C SER A 145 -14.18 47.73 -0.87
N THR A 146 -14.20 49.05 -0.97
CA THR A 146 -14.94 49.97 -0.09
C THR A 146 -16.17 50.50 -0.79
N GLN A 147 -17.16 50.92 0.00
CA GLN A 147 -18.37 51.57 -0.52
C GLN A 147 -18.07 52.94 -1.16
N TYR A 148 -17.10 53.66 -0.59
CA TYR A 148 -16.69 55.00 -0.99
C TYR A 148 -15.18 55.03 -1.35
N GLY A 149 -14.70 56.16 -1.85
CA GLY A 149 -13.28 56.35 -2.20
C GLY A 149 -12.97 56.32 -3.69
N VAL A 150 -11.84 56.93 -4.06
CA VAL A 150 -11.29 56.90 -5.43
C VAL A 150 -9.77 56.81 -5.35
N PRO A 151 -9.15 55.64 -5.61
CA PRO A 151 -9.78 54.36 -5.95
C PRO A 151 -10.48 53.69 -4.75
N ASN A 152 -11.60 52.99 -4.98
CA ASN A 152 -12.36 52.28 -3.93
C ASN A 152 -12.04 50.77 -3.85
N SER A 153 -10.98 50.30 -4.49
CA SER A 153 -10.65 48.87 -4.52
C SER A 153 -9.18 48.60 -4.76
N SER A 154 -8.75 47.42 -4.30
CA SER A 154 -7.44 46.85 -4.55
C SER A 154 -7.57 45.36 -4.87
N ASP A 155 -6.88 44.90 -5.91
CA ASP A 155 -6.79 43.48 -6.25
C ASP A 155 -5.63 42.82 -5.52
N PHE A 156 -5.79 41.53 -5.20
CA PHE A 156 -4.76 40.69 -4.63
C PHE A 156 -4.71 39.32 -5.30
N SER A 157 -3.53 38.72 -5.25
CA SER A 157 -3.30 37.40 -5.80
C SER A 157 -3.58 36.29 -4.78
N GLY A 158 -4.13 35.18 -5.28
CA GLY A 158 -4.29 33.94 -4.52
C GLY A 158 -2.98 33.18 -4.42
N GLY A 159 -3.01 32.06 -3.70
CA GLY A 159 -1.83 31.22 -3.50
C GLY A 159 -2.18 29.84 -3.00
N SER A 160 -1.21 28.93 -3.02
CA SER A 160 -1.34 27.58 -2.47
C SER A 160 -0.10 27.17 -1.70
N ALA A 161 -0.30 26.44 -0.60
CA ALA A 161 0.74 25.84 0.22
C ALA A 161 0.46 24.35 0.38
N THR A 162 1.48 23.54 0.19
CA THR A 162 1.42 22.09 0.47
C THR A 162 2.31 21.74 1.66
N TYR A 163 1.74 21.01 2.61
CA TYR A 163 2.46 20.45 3.76
C TYR A 163 2.33 18.93 3.76
N TYR A 164 3.40 18.26 4.17
CA TYR A 164 3.41 16.80 4.39
C TYR A 164 3.57 16.52 5.88
N ILE A 165 2.65 15.77 6.49
CA ILE A 165 2.58 15.60 7.95
C ILE A 165 2.57 14.11 8.30
N ASN A 166 3.46 13.71 9.22
CA ASN A 166 3.48 12.39 9.83
C ASN A 166 2.90 12.45 11.25
N PRO A 167 2.13 11.44 11.68
CA PRO A 167 1.81 11.28 13.09
C PRO A 167 3.07 10.94 13.90
N LYS A 168 3.05 11.23 15.19
CA LYS A 168 4.01 10.67 16.13
C LYS A 168 3.58 9.26 16.49
N ASP A 169 4.11 8.29 15.76
CA ASP A 169 3.80 6.87 15.92
C ASP A 169 5.10 6.04 15.91
N ARG A 170 5.02 4.82 16.43
CA ARG A 170 6.15 3.88 16.37
C ARG A 170 6.30 3.33 14.95
N PRO A 171 7.55 3.06 14.52
CA PRO A 171 7.80 2.39 13.26
C PRO A 171 7.02 1.10 13.13
N LYS A 172 6.54 0.82 11.92
CA LYS A 172 5.86 -0.43 11.67
C LYS A 172 5.95 -0.94 10.24
N VAL A 173 5.91 -2.27 10.12
CA VAL A 173 5.61 -2.93 8.85
C VAL A 173 4.12 -2.75 8.57
N CYS A 174 3.83 -2.21 7.40
CA CYS A 174 2.50 -1.88 6.91
C CYS A 174 1.94 -3.00 6.07
N PHE A 175 2.75 -3.49 5.13
CA PHE A 175 2.37 -4.54 4.19
C PHE A 175 3.53 -5.49 3.94
N ALA A 176 3.20 -6.74 3.60
CA ALA A 176 4.11 -7.68 2.99
C ALA A 176 3.68 -7.93 1.55
N LYS A 177 4.53 -7.53 0.61
CA LYS A 177 4.21 -7.41 -0.81
C LYS A 177 4.88 -8.53 -1.62
N PRO A 178 4.18 -9.64 -1.89
CA PRO A 178 4.56 -10.53 -2.99
C PRO A 178 4.32 -9.81 -4.34
N THR A 179 4.37 -10.55 -5.46
CA THR A 179 3.84 -10.02 -6.72
C THR A 179 2.40 -9.53 -6.52
N LEU A 180 2.01 -8.43 -7.16
CA LEU A 180 0.63 -7.90 -7.10
C LEU A 180 -0.24 -8.37 -8.27
N ARG A 181 0.37 -8.97 -9.29
CA ARG A 181 -0.36 -9.47 -10.46
C ARG A 181 -1.32 -10.59 -10.06
N TYR A 182 -2.50 -10.60 -10.67
CA TYR A 182 -3.67 -11.38 -10.29
C TYR A 182 -3.97 -11.16 -8.80
N GLY A 183 -4.18 -9.90 -8.47
CA GLY A 183 -4.49 -9.40 -7.15
C GLY A 183 -5.50 -8.25 -7.17
N SER A 184 -6.07 -7.90 -8.33
CA SER A 184 -7.16 -6.94 -8.45
C SER A 184 -8.40 -7.54 -9.13
N ASP A 185 -9.45 -6.73 -9.24
CA ASP A 185 -10.68 -6.97 -10.00
C ASP A 185 -10.68 -6.33 -11.40
N THR A 186 -9.53 -5.78 -11.81
CA THR A 186 -9.38 -5.04 -13.07
C THR A 186 -8.48 -5.74 -14.08
N GLU A 187 -7.76 -6.78 -13.66
CA GLU A 187 -6.80 -7.49 -14.51
C GLU A 187 -7.48 -8.39 -15.55
N ILE A 188 -8.59 -9.04 -15.18
CA ILE A 188 -9.42 -9.80 -16.11
C ILE A 188 -10.89 -9.47 -15.87
N SER A 189 -11.58 -9.10 -16.95
CA SER A 189 -13.00 -8.73 -16.91
C SER A 189 -13.85 -9.85 -16.30
N GLY A 190 -14.62 -9.51 -15.26
CA GLY A 190 -15.54 -10.42 -14.57
C GLY A 190 -14.90 -11.31 -13.50
N ILE A 191 -13.61 -11.10 -13.16
CA ILE A 191 -12.88 -11.91 -12.19
C ILE A 191 -12.29 -11.02 -11.11
N ASP A 192 -12.49 -11.40 -9.84
CA ASP A 192 -11.97 -10.68 -8.68
C ASP A 192 -10.98 -11.54 -7.89
N PHE A 193 -9.68 -11.33 -8.15
CA PHE A 193 -8.60 -12.03 -7.46
C PHE A 193 -8.36 -11.51 -6.03
N ARG A 194 -9.02 -10.43 -5.61
CA ARG A 194 -8.74 -9.82 -4.31
C ARG A 194 -9.14 -10.73 -3.17
N GLY A 195 -8.34 -10.66 -2.11
CA GLY A 195 -8.75 -11.11 -0.79
C GLY A 195 -9.73 -10.14 -0.14
N PRO A 196 -10.20 -10.45 1.08
CA PRO A 196 -10.94 -9.47 1.87
C PRO A 196 -10.04 -8.25 2.14
N ALA A 197 -10.64 -7.06 2.19
CA ALA A 197 -9.92 -5.80 2.40
C ALA A 197 -9.15 -5.73 3.73
N SER A 198 -9.46 -6.60 4.71
CA SER A 198 -8.70 -6.74 5.95
C SER A 198 -7.40 -7.54 5.81
N MET A 199 -7.18 -8.19 4.67
CA MET A 199 -6.05 -9.08 4.41
C MET A 199 -5.23 -8.65 3.21
N TRP A 200 -5.88 -8.13 2.16
CA TRP A 200 -5.22 -7.82 0.90
C TRP A 200 -5.58 -6.43 0.39
N ASP A 201 -4.56 -5.63 0.10
CA ASP A 201 -4.65 -4.39 -0.65
C ASP A 201 -4.11 -4.61 -2.07
N PRO A 202 -4.88 -4.33 -3.14
CA PRO A 202 -4.45 -4.57 -4.52
C PRO A 202 -3.17 -3.83 -4.94
N ASN A 203 -2.84 -2.72 -4.29
CA ASN A 203 -1.70 -1.87 -4.61
C ASN A 203 -0.50 -2.12 -3.67
N LYS A 204 -0.73 -2.72 -2.50
CA LYS A 204 0.29 -2.85 -1.43
C LYS A 204 0.58 -4.28 -1.01
N GLY A 205 -0.31 -5.24 -1.24
CA GLY A 205 -0.13 -6.64 -0.91
C GLY A 205 -0.83 -7.05 0.39
N PHE A 206 -0.25 -8.00 1.13
CA PHE A 206 -0.85 -8.50 2.36
C PHE A 206 -0.71 -7.50 3.51
N ILE A 207 -1.82 -7.29 4.21
CA ILE A 207 -1.86 -6.50 5.45
C ILE A 207 -1.31 -7.36 6.59
N VAL A 208 -0.46 -6.79 7.44
CA VAL A 208 0.07 -7.48 8.63
C VAL A 208 -1.10 -7.79 9.59
N GLN A 209 -1.34 -9.07 9.85
CA GLN A 209 -2.48 -9.54 10.65
C GLN A 209 -2.20 -9.49 12.16
N SER A 210 -0.96 -9.78 12.58
CA SER A 210 -0.57 -9.67 13.99
C SER A 210 0.90 -9.30 14.16
N ARG A 211 1.21 -8.67 15.29
CA ARG A 211 2.57 -8.33 15.73
C ARG A 211 3.01 -9.14 16.94
N ASP A 212 2.07 -9.88 17.54
CA ASP A 212 2.35 -10.80 18.63
C ASP A 212 3.12 -12.01 18.08
N PRO A 213 4.32 -12.32 18.61
CA PRO A 213 5.09 -13.49 18.20
C PRO A 213 4.32 -14.81 18.24
N LEU A 214 3.37 -14.96 19.18
CA LEU A 214 2.53 -16.17 19.28
C LEU A 214 1.54 -16.32 18.12
N SER A 215 1.29 -15.23 17.39
CA SER A 215 0.30 -15.14 16.31
C SER A 215 0.93 -14.95 14.93
N TYR A 216 2.26 -15.10 14.79
CA TYR A 216 2.94 -14.96 13.49
C TYR A 216 2.46 -15.93 12.42
N GLY A 217 1.84 -17.05 12.79
CA GLY A 217 1.19 -17.96 11.83
C GLY A 217 -0.05 -17.43 11.12
N LEU A 218 -0.50 -16.22 11.46
CA LEU A 218 -1.54 -15.47 10.74
C LEU A 218 -0.99 -14.56 9.63
N ASN A 219 0.32 -14.26 9.66
CA ASN A 219 0.95 -13.37 8.68
C ASN A 219 1.42 -14.15 7.46
N PHE A 220 1.48 -13.45 6.33
CA PHE A 220 2.12 -13.95 5.12
C PHE A 220 3.65 -13.99 5.28
N PRO A 221 4.37 -14.97 4.71
CA PRO A 221 3.87 -16.17 4.07
C PRO A 221 3.69 -17.35 5.04
N THR A 222 2.80 -18.29 4.69
CA THR A 222 2.73 -19.62 5.32
C THR A 222 3.26 -20.74 4.43
N THR A 223 3.49 -20.44 3.16
CA THR A 223 4.08 -21.35 2.17
C THR A 223 5.38 -20.75 1.62
N GLY A 224 6.31 -21.57 1.13
CA GLY A 224 7.54 -21.04 0.55
C GLY A 224 8.21 -21.98 -0.44
N ALA A 225 9.11 -21.42 -1.23
CA ALA A 225 10.05 -22.13 -2.10
C ALA A 225 11.32 -21.29 -2.24
N SER A 226 12.42 -21.93 -2.67
CA SER A 226 13.70 -21.24 -2.80
C SER A 226 13.63 -20.15 -3.87
N ASN A 227 14.25 -19.00 -3.59
CA ASN A 227 14.28 -17.77 -4.37
C ASN A 227 12.93 -17.05 -4.55
N LEU A 228 11.89 -17.44 -3.78
CA LEU A 228 10.74 -16.55 -3.62
C LEU A 228 11.12 -15.35 -2.76
N TYR A 229 10.53 -14.20 -3.07
CA TYR A 229 10.78 -12.98 -2.34
C TYR A 229 9.52 -12.13 -2.20
N PHE A 230 9.50 -11.30 -1.17
CA PHE A 230 8.46 -10.30 -0.96
C PHE A 230 9.08 -9.05 -0.36
N ASP A 231 8.43 -7.91 -0.56
CA ASP A 231 8.91 -6.62 -0.11
C ASP A 231 8.07 -6.17 1.11
N LEU A 232 8.71 -5.89 2.24
CA LEU A 232 8.06 -5.25 3.38
C LEU A 232 7.92 -3.75 3.10
N ASP A 233 6.71 -3.20 3.19
CA ASP A 233 6.47 -1.74 3.22
C ASP A 233 6.57 -1.27 4.68
N ILE A 234 7.47 -0.33 4.96
CA ILE A 234 7.79 0.13 6.31
C ILE A 234 7.45 1.61 6.45
N GLY A 235 6.67 1.94 7.47
CA GLY A 235 6.34 3.31 7.86
C GLY A 235 7.07 3.75 9.13
N GLY A 236 7.46 5.01 9.18
CA GLY A 236 7.87 5.69 10.42
C GLY A 236 9.35 5.55 10.80
N VAL A 237 10.18 4.96 9.96
CA VAL A 237 11.62 4.82 10.22
C VAL A 237 12.43 4.97 8.94
N GLY A 238 13.67 5.41 9.10
CA GLY A 238 14.67 5.41 8.04
C GLY A 238 15.36 4.05 7.88
N PRO A 239 16.56 4.02 7.27
CA PRO A 239 17.33 2.80 7.08
C PRO A 239 17.64 2.08 8.39
N LEU A 240 17.39 0.77 8.40
CA LEU A 240 17.72 -0.15 9.48
C LEU A 240 18.67 -1.24 8.97
N ARG A 241 19.44 -1.82 9.89
CA ARG A 241 20.24 -3.02 9.65
C ARG A 241 19.40 -4.28 9.89
N TRP A 242 19.57 -5.28 9.05
CA TRP A 242 18.85 -6.55 9.11
C TRP A 242 19.82 -7.71 8.95
N ASP A 243 19.82 -8.62 9.92
CA ASP A 243 20.67 -9.81 9.90
C ASP A 243 19.85 -11.01 9.37
N PRO A 244 20.40 -11.87 8.50
CA PRO A 244 19.69 -13.04 7.99
C PRO A 244 19.23 -13.98 9.11
N VAL A 245 18.09 -14.63 8.91
CA VAL A 245 17.52 -15.58 9.88
C VAL A 245 17.43 -16.96 9.22
N THR A 246 18.05 -17.97 9.84
CA THR A 246 18.06 -19.34 9.33
C THR A 246 17.39 -20.29 10.32
N HIS A 247 16.38 -21.02 9.84
CA HIS A 247 15.75 -22.12 10.57
C HIS A 247 15.66 -23.34 9.66
N ASP A 248 16.24 -24.44 10.13
CA ASP A 248 16.08 -25.76 9.52
C ASP A 248 16.37 -25.81 8.00
N GLY A 249 17.49 -25.22 7.61
CA GLY A 249 17.95 -25.18 6.21
C GLY A 249 17.24 -24.15 5.33
N ILE A 250 16.29 -23.38 5.86
CA ILE A 250 15.67 -22.23 5.18
C ILE A 250 16.22 -20.93 5.77
N THR A 251 16.68 -20.02 4.92
CA THR A 251 17.20 -18.69 5.29
C THR A 251 16.33 -17.59 4.71
N ALA A 252 15.91 -16.64 5.54
CA ALA A 252 15.34 -15.37 5.12
C ALA A 252 16.45 -14.30 5.10
N THR A 253 16.74 -13.75 3.92
CA THR A 253 17.72 -12.67 3.74
C THR A 253 17.00 -11.35 3.48
N MET A 254 17.36 -10.30 4.22
CA MET A 254 16.74 -8.98 4.11
C MET A 254 17.67 -8.01 3.38
N THR A 255 17.15 -7.36 2.35
CA THR A 255 17.86 -6.33 1.57
C THR A 255 17.05 -5.03 1.60
N PRO A 256 17.40 -4.06 2.45
CA PRO A 256 16.73 -2.76 2.51
C PRO A 256 17.03 -1.91 1.27
N ASN A 257 16.09 -1.05 0.88
CA ASN A 257 16.36 0.04 -0.03
C ASN A 257 17.11 1.19 0.68
N SER A 258 17.61 2.16 -0.08
CA SER A 258 18.41 3.27 0.47
C SER A 258 17.65 4.16 1.45
N SER A 259 16.33 4.27 1.34
CA SER A 259 15.49 5.05 2.25
C SER A 259 15.04 4.28 3.50
N GLY A 260 15.21 2.96 3.54
CA GLY A 260 14.70 2.10 4.61
C GLY A 260 13.18 1.88 4.60
N THR A 261 12.46 2.44 3.63
CA THR A 261 11.00 2.32 3.52
C THR A 261 10.56 0.99 2.94
N THR A 262 11.49 0.24 2.35
CA THR A 262 11.19 -1.07 1.77
C THR A 262 12.33 -2.06 2.04
N VAL A 263 11.98 -3.27 2.44
CA VAL A 263 12.96 -4.36 2.68
C VAL A 263 12.54 -5.60 1.90
N ARG A 264 13.36 -6.01 0.94
CA ARG A 264 13.15 -7.28 0.24
C ARG A 264 13.57 -8.43 1.13
N VAL A 265 12.64 -9.34 1.40
CA VAL A 265 12.90 -10.62 2.08
C VAL A 265 12.98 -11.70 1.01
N THR A 266 14.13 -12.34 0.86
CA THR A 266 14.35 -13.47 -0.05
C THR A 266 14.47 -14.75 0.76
N LEU A 267 13.66 -15.76 0.44
CA LEU A 267 13.74 -17.08 1.04
C LEU A 267 14.67 -17.96 0.21
N THR A 268 15.69 -18.55 0.84
CA THR A 268 16.54 -19.58 0.24
C THR A 268 16.47 -20.85 1.08
N GLY A 269 16.57 -22.01 0.45
CA GLY A 269 16.48 -23.27 1.18
C GLY A 269 16.65 -24.48 0.28
N PRO A 270 16.16 -25.66 0.69
CA PRO A 270 16.22 -26.86 -0.13
C PRO A 270 15.57 -26.64 -1.50
N VAL A 271 16.28 -27.02 -2.55
CA VAL A 271 15.87 -26.81 -3.95
C VAL A 271 16.50 -27.90 -4.82
N ALA A 272 15.81 -28.29 -5.89
CA ALA A 272 16.39 -29.15 -6.92
C ALA A 272 17.26 -28.31 -7.85
N ASN A 273 18.46 -28.79 -8.16
CA ASN A 273 19.32 -28.17 -9.17
C ASN A 273 18.98 -28.68 -10.59
N GLU A 274 19.61 -28.08 -11.60
CA GLU A 274 19.36 -28.41 -13.01
C GLU A 274 19.63 -29.89 -13.34
N ALA A 275 20.67 -30.50 -12.77
CA ALA A 275 20.96 -31.92 -12.96
C ALA A 275 19.86 -32.82 -12.36
N GLN A 276 19.31 -32.43 -11.21
CA GLN A 276 18.18 -33.13 -10.58
C GLN A 276 16.88 -32.96 -11.35
N TRP A 277 16.65 -31.82 -12.02
CA TRP A 277 15.47 -31.62 -12.87
C TRP A 277 15.43 -32.62 -14.02
N GLN A 278 16.58 -32.85 -14.66
CA GLN A 278 16.70 -33.72 -15.83
C GLN A 278 16.81 -35.21 -15.49
N SER A 279 17.06 -35.56 -14.22
CA SER A 279 17.16 -36.94 -13.77
C SER A 279 15.79 -37.52 -13.40
N ASP A 280 15.56 -38.79 -13.72
CA ASP A 280 14.44 -39.59 -13.20
C ASP A 280 14.77 -40.26 -11.86
N SER A 281 16.01 -40.10 -11.37
CA SER A 281 16.47 -40.52 -10.06
C SER A 281 17.36 -39.44 -9.43
N PRO A 282 16.79 -38.27 -9.10
CA PRO A 282 17.50 -37.07 -8.60
C PRO A 282 18.14 -37.22 -7.21
N GLY A 283 17.83 -38.30 -6.48
CA GLY A 283 18.22 -38.48 -5.09
C GLY A 283 17.42 -37.60 -4.13
N ILE A 284 17.57 -37.85 -2.83
CA ILE A 284 16.82 -37.17 -1.77
C ILE A 284 17.26 -35.71 -1.65
N ILE A 285 16.28 -34.81 -1.51
CA ILE A 285 16.50 -33.41 -1.13
C ILE A 285 16.11 -33.26 0.34
N TYR A 286 16.87 -32.48 1.11
CA TYR A 286 16.56 -32.22 2.52
C TYR A 286 15.12 -31.73 2.68
N ARG A 287 14.39 -32.30 3.65
CA ARG A 287 13.01 -31.92 3.97
C ARG A 287 12.99 -31.16 5.30
N PRO A 288 12.69 -29.86 5.29
CA PRO A 288 12.52 -29.10 6.54
C PRO A 288 11.35 -29.65 7.38
N SER A 289 11.56 -29.76 8.68
CA SER A 289 10.59 -29.94 9.74
C SER A 289 9.79 -28.66 9.96
N LEU A 290 8.67 -28.53 9.26
CA LEU A 290 7.72 -27.43 9.40
C LEU A 290 6.59 -27.78 10.39
N PRO A 291 6.00 -26.79 11.09
CA PRO A 291 6.16 -25.36 10.89
C PRO A 291 7.42 -24.75 11.53
N GLN A 292 7.96 -23.70 10.90
CA GLN A 292 9.07 -22.88 11.40
C GLN A 292 8.66 -21.41 11.48
N THR A 293 8.86 -20.79 12.63
CA THR A 293 8.57 -19.36 12.85
C THR A 293 9.82 -18.53 12.58
N PHE A 294 9.69 -17.50 11.75
CA PHE A 294 10.75 -16.53 11.47
C PHE A 294 10.39 -15.18 12.10
N GLU A 295 11.34 -14.55 12.77
CA GLU A 295 11.24 -13.17 13.27
C GLU A 295 12.37 -12.34 12.68
N LEU A 296 12.03 -11.42 11.78
CA LEU A 296 12.94 -10.50 11.13
C LEU A 296 13.02 -9.23 11.98
N VAL A 297 14.22 -8.87 12.42
CA VAL A 297 14.45 -7.74 13.34
C VAL A 297 15.26 -6.65 12.64
N GLY A 298 14.67 -5.46 12.55
CA GLY A 298 15.33 -4.25 12.05
C GLY A 298 15.97 -3.47 13.19
N ARG A 299 17.28 -3.24 13.10
CA ARG A 299 18.09 -2.60 14.15
C ARG A 299 18.64 -1.25 13.71
N ASP A 300 18.78 -0.33 14.65
CA ASP A 300 19.48 0.93 14.39
C ASP A 300 21.01 0.76 14.41
N SER A 301 21.76 1.86 14.28
CA SER A 301 23.23 1.87 14.32
C SER A 301 23.81 1.52 15.69
N LEU A 302 23.00 1.57 16.74
CA LEU A 302 23.37 1.24 18.12
C LEU A 302 22.93 -0.18 18.52
N ASP A 303 22.44 -0.97 17.56
CA ASP A 303 21.96 -2.34 17.73
C ASP A 303 20.61 -2.49 18.46
N ASN A 304 19.89 -1.38 18.67
CA ASN A 304 18.58 -1.43 19.30
C ASN A 304 17.54 -2.04 18.34
N GLU A 305 16.65 -2.88 18.86
CA GLU A 305 15.52 -3.42 18.10
C GLU A 305 14.46 -2.35 17.89
N ILE A 306 14.31 -1.89 16.65
CA ILE A 306 13.36 -0.82 16.30
C ILE A 306 12.06 -1.40 15.74
N LEU A 307 12.17 -2.49 14.98
CA LEU A 307 11.06 -3.04 14.21
C LEU A 307 11.16 -4.55 14.12
N LYS A 308 10.01 -5.24 14.15
CA LYS A 308 9.91 -6.68 13.94
C LYS A 308 8.84 -7.03 12.91
N TYR A 309 9.12 -8.06 12.13
CA TYR A 309 8.14 -8.73 11.30
C TYR A 309 8.29 -10.23 11.47
N GLY A 310 7.20 -10.95 11.69
CA GLY A 310 7.28 -12.39 11.79
C GLY A 310 6.17 -13.12 11.07
N PHE A 311 6.51 -14.32 10.61
CA PHE A 311 5.66 -15.23 9.86
C PHE A 311 6.01 -16.67 10.22
N GLN A 312 5.14 -17.62 9.86
CA GLN A 312 5.38 -19.04 10.11
C GLN A 312 5.20 -19.84 8.83
N LEU A 313 6.30 -20.38 8.30
CA LEU A 313 6.25 -21.32 7.19
C LEU A 313 5.71 -22.66 7.68
N LYS A 314 4.66 -23.14 7.03
CA LYS A 314 3.98 -24.42 7.31
C LYS A 314 4.23 -25.43 6.20
N GLN A 315 4.57 -24.97 5.00
CA GLN A 315 4.77 -25.82 3.84
C GLN A 315 5.89 -25.29 2.94
N TRP A 316 6.76 -26.19 2.47
CA TRP A 316 7.86 -25.88 1.55
C TRP A 316 7.74 -26.68 0.26
N PHE A 317 7.91 -25.99 -0.87
CA PHE A 317 7.75 -26.53 -2.21
C PHE A 317 9.08 -26.63 -2.96
N ILE A 318 9.24 -27.71 -3.72
CA ILE A 318 10.37 -27.97 -4.62
C ILE A 318 9.86 -28.04 -6.05
N ASN A 319 10.48 -27.29 -6.96
CA ASN A 319 10.13 -27.29 -8.38
C ASN A 319 11.10 -28.16 -9.20
N ARG A 320 10.59 -28.93 -10.16
CA ARG A 320 11.36 -29.65 -11.20
C ARG A 320 11.80 -28.75 -12.38
N GLY A 321 11.90 -27.44 -12.15
CA GLY A 321 12.37 -26.45 -13.12
C GLY A 321 11.63 -26.51 -14.46
N ASN A 322 12.38 -26.59 -15.56
CA ASN A 322 11.85 -26.57 -16.92
C ASN A 322 11.44 -27.95 -17.46
N LYS A 323 11.47 -29.01 -16.64
CA LYS A 323 11.09 -30.35 -17.08
C LYS A 323 9.61 -30.59 -16.86
N SER A 324 8.87 -30.65 -17.97
CA SER A 324 7.51 -31.15 -17.97
C SER A 324 7.49 -32.67 -18.17
N SER A 325 6.48 -33.35 -17.62
CA SER A 325 6.32 -34.81 -17.74
C SER A 325 4.88 -35.24 -17.52
N ASN A 326 4.56 -36.50 -17.83
CA ASN A 326 3.28 -37.10 -17.45
C ASN A 326 3.16 -37.28 -15.93
N TYR A 327 1.95 -37.54 -15.44
CA TYR A 327 1.68 -37.65 -14.00
C TYR A 327 2.51 -38.74 -13.30
N SER A 328 2.68 -39.91 -13.91
CA SER A 328 3.44 -41.02 -13.32
C SER A 328 4.90 -40.66 -13.08
N LEU A 329 5.53 -39.97 -14.05
CA LEU A 329 6.89 -39.49 -13.94
C LEU A 329 7.03 -38.34 -12.94
N ALA A 330 6.04 -37.42 -12.88
CA ALA A 330 6.01 -36.36 -11.88
C ALA A 330 5.89 -36.94 -10.45
N LEU A 331 5.00 -37.91 -10.26
CA LEU A 331 4.82 -38.64 -9.01
C LEU A 331 6.08 -39.37 -8.58
N SER A 332 6.69 -40.14 -9.50
CA SER A 332 7.95 -40.84 -9.26
C SER A 332 9.06 -39.87 -8.86
N TRP A 333 9.17 -38.74 -9.57
CA TRP A 333 10.17 -37.73 -9.28
C TRP A 333 9.98 -37.09 -7.90
N CYS A 334 8.76 -36.67 -7.54
CA CYS A 334 8.49 -36.13 -6.20
C CYS A 334 8.83 -37.14 -5.09
N ASN A 335 8.44 -38.40 -5.26
CA ASN A 335 8.76 -39.45 -4.29
C ASN A 335 10.27 -39.69 -4.18
N SER A 336 11.00 -39.63 -5.31
CA SER A 336 12.45 -39.86 -5.35
C SER A 336 13.27 -38.79 -4.64
N ILE A 337 12.79 -37.54 -4.61
CA ILE A 337 13.40 -36.47 -3.82
C ILE A 337 12.97 -36.49 -2.35
N GLY A 338 12.09 -37.41 -1.96
CA GLY A 338 11.54 -37.49 -0.61
C GLY A 338 10.44 -36.47 -0.34
N TYR A 339 9.67 -36.08 -1.36
CA TYR A 339 8.51 -35.17 -1.30
C TYR A 339 7.28 -35.85 -1.90
N SER A 340 6.15 -35.16 -1.99
CA SER A 340 4.92 -35.67 -2.61
C SER A 340 4.31 -34.66 -3.58
N VAL A 341 3.55 -35.14 -4.56
CA VAL A 341 2.78 -34.26 -5.45
C VAL A 341 1.68 -33.57 -4.61
N PRO A 342 1.50 -32.24 -4.73
CA PRO A 342 0.54 -31.48 -3.94
C PRO A 342 -0.90 -31.88 -4.24
N GLN A 343 -1.79 -31.59 -3.30
CA GLN A 343 -3.23 -31.56 -3.54
C GLN A 343 -3.65 -30.21 -4.14
N VAL A 344 -4.83 -30.15 -4.75
CA VAL A 344 -5.45 -28.90 -5.24
C VAL A 344 -5.50 -27.85 -4.11
N LYS A 345 -5.91 -28.25 -2.90
CA LYS A 345 -5.94 -27.37 -1.72
C LYS A 345 -4.59 -26.86 -1.26
N ASP A 346 -3.49 -27.50 -1.63
CA ASP A 346 -2.15 -27.02 -1.29
C ASP A 346 -1.74 -25.87 -2.22
N LEU A 347 -2.41 -25.73 -3.38
CA LEU A 347 -2.07 -24.77 -4.41
C LEU A 347 -3.06 -23.62 -4.51
N THR A 348 -4.37 -23.88 -4.37
CA THR A 348 -5.41 -22.89 -4.65
C THR A 348 -6.64 -23.08 -3.74
N ASN A 349 -7.37 -21.99 -3.49
CA ASN A 349 -8.69 -22.00 -2.85
C ASN A 349 -9.85 -21.96 -3.86
N ALA A 350 -9.57 -22.21 -5.14
CA ALA A 350 -10.55 -22.27 -6.22
C ALA A 350 -11.66 -23.28 -5.95
N VAL A 351 -12.86 -22.96 -6.45
CA VAL A 351 -14.03 -23.84 -6.43
C VAL A 351 -14.52 -24.10 -7.84
N CYS A 352 -15.00 -25.32 -8.11
CA CYS A 352 -15.64 -25.63 -9.37
C CYS A 352 -17.10 -25.14 -9.41
N SER A 353 -17.28 -23.84 -9.31
CA SER A 353 -18.55 -23.14 -9.47
C SER A 353 -18.28 -21.69 -9.87
N GLY A 354 -19.27 -20.96 -10.39
CA GLY A 354 -19.09 -19.54 -10.73
C GLY A 354 -18.19 -19.32 -11.96
N PRO A 355 -17.51 -18.16 -12.07
CA PRO A 355 -16.69 -17.86 -13.25
C PRO A 355 -15.57 -18.88 -13.46
N TRP A 356 -15.30 -19.20 -14.74
CA TRP A 356 -14.30 -20.18 -15.20
C TRP A 356 -14.52 -21.63 -14.73
N SER A 357 -15.68 -21.93 -14.17
CA SER A 357 -16.08 -23.31 -13.88
C SER A 357 -16.70 -23.99 -15.10
N GLY A 358 -16.67 -25.32 -15.09
CA GLY A 358 -17.22 -26.20 -16.11
C GLY A 358 -17.03 -27.67 -15.71
N ASP A 359 -17.46 -28.60 -16.57
CA ASP A 359 -17.35 -30.04 -16.28
C ASP A 359 -15.90 -30.48 -16.02
N ASN A 360 -14.95 -29.75 -16.59
CA ASN A 360 -13.51 -29.97 -16.47
C ASN A 360 -12.92 -29.62 -15.10
N CYS A 361 -13.68 -29.21 -14.09
CA CYS A 361 -13.15 -29.04 -12.73
C CYS A 361 -13.96 -29.81 -11.68
N GLN A 362 -14.95 -30.60 -12.11
CA GLN A 362 -15.97 -31.15 -11.23
C GLN A 362 -15.37 -32.14 -10.23
N GLY A 363 -15.57 -31.85 -8.94
CA GLY A 363 -15.02 -32.63 -7.83
C GLY A 363 -13.69 -32.10 -7.29
N ALA A 364 -13.12 -31.04 -7.86
CA ALA A 364 -11.94 -30.38 -7.30
C ALA A 364 -12.27 -29.77 -5.92
N ILE A 365 -11.39 -30.01 -4.94
CA ILE A 365 -11.50 -29.46 -3.60
C ILE A 365 -10.30 -28.54 -3.35
N GLY A 366 -10.53 -27.24 -3.48
CA GLY A 366 -9.57 -26.20 -3.09
C GLY A 366 -9.47 -26.00 -1.58
N ALA A 367 -8.54 -25.17 -1.17
CA ALA A 367 -8.38 -24.75 0.22
C ALA A 367 -9.55 -23.88 0.69
N ILE A 368 -9.59 -23.65 2.01
CA ILE A 368 -10.54 -22.76 2.67
C ILE A 368 -9.84 -21.53 3.25
N PRO A 369 -10.50 -20.36 3.28
CA PRO A 369 -11.82 -20.08 2.71
C PRO A 369 -11.83 -20.13 1.19
N SER A 370 -12.89 -20.70 0.61
CA SER A 370 -13.08 -20.82 -0.83
C SER A 370 -13.13 -19.46 -1.53
N SER A 371 -12.67 -19.41 -2.78
CA SER A 371 -12.88 -18.26 -3.64
C SER A 371 -14.31 -18.23 -4.22
N THR A 372 -14.60 -17.18 -4.97
CA THR A 372 -15.89 -16.96 -5.63
C THR A 372 -16.04 -17.64 -7.00
N GLY A 373 -15.01 -18.38 -7.45
CA GLY A 373 -15.04 -19.07 -8.73
C GLY A 373 -13.94 -20.10 -8.90
N ASN A 374 -13.75 -20.60 -10.13
CA ASN A 374 -12.62 -21.46 -10.44
C ASN A 374 -11.36 -20.63 -10.69
N TYR A 375 -10.89 -19.93 -9.65
CA TYR A 375 -9.66 -19.14 -9.61
C TYR A 375 -9.32 -18.87 -8.14
N TYR A 376 -8.08 -18.54 -7.82
CA TYR A 376 -7.71 -18.19 -6.46
C TYR A 376 -8.17 -16.79 -6.08
N GLN A 377 -8.38 -16.57 -4.78
CA GLN A 377 -8.38 -15.22 -4.21
C GLN A 377 -7.18 -15.06 -3.28
N ARG A 378 -6.63 -13.84 -3.20
CA ARG A 378 -5.47 -13.53 -2.36
C ARG A 378 -5.78 -13.79 -0.89
N ARG A 379 -5.22 -14.87 -0.35
CA ARG A 379 -5.53 -15.39 0.98
C ARG A 379 -4.27 -15.97 1.59
N ILE A 380 -4.09 -15.70 2.88
CA ILE A 380 -3.05 -16.32 3.71
C ILE A 380 -3.55 -17.69 4.14
N ASN A 381 -2.67 -18.70 4.11
CA ASN A 381 -2.95 -20.07 4.54
C ASN A 381 -4.08 -20.75 3.75
N ALA A 382 -4.20 -20.46 2.46
CA ALA A 382 -5.23 -21.03 1.58
C ALA A 382 -4.67 -21.55 0.24
N GLY A 383 -3.37 -21.87 0.21
CA GLY A 383 -2.70 -22.43 -0.96
C GLY A 383 -1.48 -21.62 -1.38
N PHE A 384 -0.59 -22.26 -2.12
CA PHE A 384 0.65 -21.65 -2.58
C PHE A 384 0.40 -20.46 -3.53
N PHE A 385 -0.53 -20.59 -4.47
CA PHE A 385 -0.85 -19.53 -5.43
C PHE A 385 -1.70 -18.42 -4.81
N THR A 386 -2.50 -18.69 -3.76
CA THR A 386 -3.25 -17.64 -3.06
C THR A 386 -2.32 -16.65 -2.37
N GLU A 387 -1.18 -17.14 -1.88
CA GLU A 387 -0.15 -16.35 -1.21
C GLU A 387 0.78 -15.70 -2.22
N TRP A 388 1.41 -16.48 -3.09
CA TRP A 388 2.48 -15.97 -3.94
C TRP A 388 2.01 -15.40 -5.27
N GLY A 389 0.76 -15.65 -5.66
CA GLY A 389 0.19 -15.17 -6.91
C GLY A 389 0.94 -15.67 -8.14
N TYR A 390 1.10 -14.78 -9.12
CA TYR A 390 1.71 -15.12 -10.41
C TYR A 390 3.20 -15.49 -10.31
N LEU A 391 3.49 -16.80 -10.33
CA LEU A 391 4.83 -17.29 -10.02
C LEU A 391 5.91 -16.99 -11.05
N THR A 392 5.56 -16.66 -12.29
CA THR A 392 6.58 -16.34 -13.31
C THR A 392 7.28 -15.01 -13.05
N ASN A 393 6.75 -14.18 -12.15
CA ASN A 393 7.39 -12.92 -11.77
C ASN A 393 8.58 -13.12 -10.81
N TYR A 394 8.76 -14.32 -10.24
CA TYR A 394 9.90 -14.64 -9.37
C TYR A 394 11.03 -15.25 -10.20
N ILE A 395 11.87 -14.38 -10.75
CA ILE A 395 13.05 -14.79 -11.52
C ILE A 395 13.99 -15.61 -10.62
N GLY A 396 14.41 -16.78 -11.10
CA GLY A 396 15.36 -17.65 -10.38
C GLY A 396 14.71 -18.63 -9.39
N ALA A 397 13.39 -18.56 -9.15
CA ALA A 397 12.67 -19.55 -8.33
C ALA A 397 12.41 -20.89 -9.05
N GLY A 398 12.73 -20.97 -10.35
CA GLY A 398 12.44 -22.15 -11.17
C GLY A 398 10.94 -22.38 -11.41
N THR A 399 10.08 -21.45 -10.97
CA THR A 399 8.61 -21.55 -10.99
C THR A 399 7.94 -20.85 -12.17
N GLY A 400 8.72 -20.46 -13.19
CA GLY A 400 8.33 -19.46 -14.19
C GLY A 400 8.06 -19.97 -15.60
N HIS A 401 7.56 -21.18 -15.75
CA HIS A 401 7.20 -21.72 -17.06
C HIS A 401 5.68 -21.71 -17.26
N TYR A 402 5.23 -21.41 -18.49
CA TYR A 402 3.85 -21.05 -18.88
C TYR A 402 2.78 -22.15 -18.71
N TYR A 403 3.02 -23.22 -17.94
CA TYR A 403 2.19 -24.41 -17.97
C TYR A 403 1.78 -24.91 -16.58
N LEU A 404 0.78 -25.80 -16.58
CA LEU A 404 0.06 -26.29 -15.40
C LEU A 404 0.95 -27.12 -14.47
N TYR A 405 0.50 -27.24 -13.22
CA TYR A 405 1.12 -28.12 -12.22
C TYR A 405 0.22 -29.32 -11.92
N TRP A 406 0.83 -30.50 -11.87
CA TRP A 406 0.14 -31.72 -11.43
C TRP A 406 -0.30 -31.61 -9.98
N THR A 407 -1.48 -32.17 -9.70
CA THR A 407 -1.91 -32.48 -8.33
C THR A 407 -2.20 -33.97 -8.20
N ARG A 408 -2.20 -34.47 -6.97
CA ARG A 408 -2.50 -35.88 -6.69
C ARG A 408 -3.99 -36.21 -6.68
N ASP A 409 -4.86 -35.21 -6.63
CA ASP A 409 -6.31 -35.41 -6.60
C ASP A 409 -6.81 -35.85 -7.98
N GLN A 410 -7.85 -36.69 -8.01
CA GLN A 410 -8.40 -37.26 -9.24
C GLN A 410 -9.92 -37.35 -9.19
N SER A 411 -10.55 -37.32 -10.36
CA SER A 411 -11.97 -37.56 -10.56
C SER A 411 -12.13 -38.61 -11.66
N GLY A 412 -12.60 -39.80 -11.29
CA GLY A 412 -12.59 -40.96 -12.18
C GLY A 412 -11.16 -41.33 -12.60
N SER A 413 -10.90 -41.35 -13.90
CA SER A 413 -9.58 -41.61 -14.49
C SER A 413 -8.75 -40.35 -14.75
N GLU A 414 -9.25 -39.16 -14.40
CA GLU A 414 -8.63 -37.88 -14.71
C GLU A 414 -8.00 -37.24 -13.47
N GLN A 415 -6.85 -36.60 -13.65
CA GLN A 415 -6.08 -35.96 -12.58
C GLN A 415 -6.32 -34.46 -12.64
N PHE A 416 -6.43 -33.85 -11.47
CA PHE A 416 -6.55 -32.40 -11.39
C PHE A 416 -5.19 -31.75 -11.62
N ILE A 417 -5.22 -30.63 -12.33
CA ILE A 417 -4.08 -29.77 -12.61
C ILE A 417 -4.46 -28.33 -12.30
N VAL A 418 -3.52 -27.54 -11.81
CA VAL A 418 -3.76 -26.16 -11.40
C VAL A 418 -2.90 -25.20 -12.22
N TYR A 419 -3.54 -24.17 -12.76
CA TYR A 419 -2.87 -23.14 -13.53
C TYR A 419 -2.18 -22.13 -12.60
N PRO A 420 -0.88 -21.85 -12.74
CA PRO A 420 -0.16 -20.96 -11.81
C PRO A 420 -0.44 -19.46 -12.03
N TYR A 421 -1.29 -19.11 -12.99
CA TYR A 421 -1.67 -17.73 -13.27
C TYR A 421 -2.84 -17.30 -12.39
N GLY A 422 -3.99 -17.94 -12.59
CA GLY A 422 -5.23 -17.66 -11.89
C GLY A 422 -5.58 -18.66 -10.80
N GLY A 423 -4.80 -19.74 -10.62
CA GLY A 423 -5.13 -20.83 -9.69
C GLY A 423 -6.39 -21.61 -10.08
N ASP A 424 -6.80 -21.51 -11.33
CA ASP A 424 -7.91 -22.23 -11.91
C ASP A 424 -7.55 -23.71 -12.09
N VAL A 425 -8.53 -24.57 -11.82
CA VAL A 425 -8.38 -26.03 -11.80
C VAL A 425 -8.97 -26.61 -13.08
N TYR A 426 -8.25 -27.58 -13.66
CA TYR A 426 -8.75 -28.41 -14.75
C TYR A 426 -8.55 -29.89 -14.40
N MET A 427 -9.32 -30.74 -15.04
CA MET A 427 -9.21 -32.19 -15.08
C MET A 427 -8.53 -32.55 -16.38
N TYR A 428 -7.64 -33.52 -16.30
CA TYR A 428 -6.95 -34.03 -17.46
C TYR A 428 -6.82 -35.54 -17.38
N ASN A 429 -7.21 -36.25 -18.45
CA ASN A 429 -7.06 -37.69 -18.54
C ASN A 429 -5.62 -38.06 -18.93
N PRO A 430 -4.79 -38.59 -18.03
CA PRO A 430 -3.40 -38.94 -18.32
C PRO A 430 -3.28 -40.13 -19.28
N ALA A 431 -4.38 -40.82 -19.60
CA ALA A 431 -4.42 -42.00 -20.47
C ALA A 431 -4.82 -41.70 -21.93
N ILE A 432 -5.19 -40.46 -22.28
CA ILE A 432 -5.51 -40.07 -23.67
C ILE A 432 -4.23 -39.61 -24.36
N ASP A 433 -3.65 -40.50 -25.16
CA ASP A 433 -2.31 -40.42 -25.76
C ASP A 433 -2.37 -40.08 -27.27
N PHE A 434 -3.28 -39.20 -27.67
CA PHE A 434 -3.45 -38.82 -29.08
C PHE A 434 -2.60 -37.59 -29.41
N TYR A 435 -1.33 -37.84 -29.76
CA TYR A 435 -0.34 -36.90 -30.30
C TYR A 435 0.21 -35.86 -29.29
N GLU A 436 1.48 -36.08 -28.90
CA GLU A 436 2.30 -35.37 -27.91
C GLU A 436 1.93 -35.68 -26.44
N PRO A 437 2.85 -36.24 -25.62
CA PRO A 437 2.54 -36.54 -24.22
C PRO A 437 2.28 -35.22 -23.49
N TYR A 438 1.04 -35.00 -23.07
CA TYR A 438 0.64 -33.87 -22.26
C TYR A 438 1.50 -33.81 -21.00
N SER A 439 2.46 -32.89 -21.02
CA SER A 439 3.53 -32.79 -20.05
C SER A 439 3.31 -31.53 -19.24
N PHE A 440 3.09 -31.70 -17.93
CA PHE A 440 2.92 -30.60 -16.98
C PHE A 440 4.07 -30.59 -15.98
N TYR A 441 4.23 -29.48 -15.27
CA TYR A 441 5.34 -29.31 -14.33
C TYR A 441 5.08 -30.06 -13.03
N ALA A 442 6.15 -30.60 -12.47
CA ALA A 442 6.14 -31.20 -11.15
C ALA A 442 6.52 -30.12 -10.12
N LEU A 443 5.56 -29.75 -9.30
CA LEU A 443 5.78 -29.09 -8.03
C LEU A 443 5.61 -30.16 -6.95
N CYS A 444 6.52 -30.23 -6.00
CA CYS A 444 6.48 -31.21 -4.92
C CYS A 444 6.42 -30.50 -3.58
N THR A 445 5.73 -31.09 -2.63
CA THR A 445 5.52 -30.51 -1.31
C THR A 445 5.89 -31.49 -0.20
N SER A 446 6.26 -30.92 0.94
CA SER A 446 6.72 -31.63 2.14
C SER A 446 5.58 -32.13 3.03
N SER A 447 4.33 -31.84 2.67
CA SER A 447 3.11 -32.17 3.43
C SER A 447 2.61 -33.60 3.23
#